data_AF-A0A524LKC9-F1
#
_entry.id   AF-A0A524LKC9-F1
#
_cell.length_a   1.000
_cell.length_b   1.000
_cell.length_c   1.000
_cell.angle_alpha   90.00
_cell.angle_beta   90.00
_cell.angle_gamma   90.00
#
_symmetry.space_group_name_H-M   'P 1'
#
loop_
_entity.id
_entity.type
_entity.pdbx_description
1 polymer ?
#
loop_
_entity_poly.entity_id
_entity_poly.type
_entity_poly.pdbx_seq_one_letter_code
_entity_poly.pdbx_strand_id
1 'polypeptide(L)'
;MSETANPLDYNAMRAFALTAAGILLNLGLFDVLAFFAPLLAGIVCGYILGHKRNGILSGFLSAVFAYALMFAVAGFAVDIPAFIVAVLIMSIIGAIGGFLGAIIQKRIVDSASQVSTTIRPGE
;
A
#
# COMPACT_ATOMS: atom_id res chain seq x y z
N MET A 1 -20.75 -23.53 -15.86
CA MET A 1 -20.51 -23.95 -14.45
C MET A 1 -20.04 -22.70 -13.73
N SER A 2 -20.96 -21.97 -13.09
CA SER A 2 -20.69 -20.68 -12.46
C SER A 2 -20.07 -20.92 -11.09
N GLU A 3 -18.76 -20.77 -10.99
CA GLU A 3 -18.05 -20.77 -9.72
C GLU A 3 -18.54 -19.57 -8.92
N THR A 4 -19.29 -19.84 -7.85
CA THR A 4 -19.70 -18.86 -6.85
C THR A 4 -18.44 -18.39 -6.13
N ALA A 5 -17.73 -17.43 -6.71
CA ALA A 5 -16.61 -16.77 -6.06
C ALA A 5 -17.13 -16.16 -4.76
N ASN A 6 -16.67 -16.72 -3.65
CA ASN A 6 -17.02 -16.25 -2.32
C ASN A 6 -16.56 -14.78 -2.23
N PRO A 7 -17.41 -13.80 -1.84
CA PRO A 7 -17.01 -12.39 -1.83
C PRO A 7 -15.79 -12.10 -0.94
N LEU A 8 -15.46 -13.01 -0.03
CA LEU A 8 -14.23 -12.98 0.77
C LEU A 8 -12.97 -13.25 -0.08
N ASP A 9 -13.01 -14.15 -1.06
CA ASP A 9 -11.84 -14.51 -1.89
C ASP A 9 -11.43 -13.36 -2.81
N TYR A 10 -12.40 -12.67 -3.42
CA TYR A 10 -12.11 -11.56 -4.32
C TYR A 10 -11.40 -10.40 -3.62
N ASN A 11 -11.85 -10.06 -2.40
CA ASN A 11 -11.25 -8.99 -1.59
C ASN A 11 -9.85 -9.37 -1.10
N ALA A 12 -9.66 -10.64 -0.69
CA ALA A 12 -8.35 -11.14 -0.27
C ALA A 12 -7.36 -11.18 -1.45
N MET A 13 -7.79 -11.68 -2.61
CA MET A 13 -6.97 -11.74 -3.82
C MET A 13 -6.57 -10.34 -4.30
N ARG A 14 -7.48 -9.36 -4.25
CA ARG A 14 -7.18 -7.97 -4.58
C ARG A 14 -6.15 -7.36 -3.61
N ALA A 15 -6.29 -7.59 -2.30
CA ALA A 15 -5.34 -7.11 -1.32
C ALA A 15 -3.95 -7.73 -1.50
N PHE A 16 -3.89 -9.03 -1.84
CA PHE A 16 -2.66 -9.72 -2.13
C PHE A 16 -1.98 -9.17 -3.40
N ALA A 17 -2.73 -9.04 -4.50
CA ALA A 17 -2.22 -8.48 -5.75
C ALA A 17 -1.69 -7.05 -5.57
N LEU A 18 -2.38 -6.22 -4.77
CA LEU A 18 -1.92 -4.86 -4.46
C LEU A 18 -0.68 -4.82 -3.57
N THR A 19 -0.54 -5.78 -2.65
CA THR A 19 0.68 -5.91 -1.85
C THR A 19 1.86 -6.30 -2.73
N ALA A 20 1.66 -7.26 -3.66
CA ALA A 20 2.68 -7.63 -4.63
C ALA A 20 3.07 -6.46 -5.55
N ALA A 21 2.08 -5.72 -6.07
CA ALA A 21 2.32 -4.50 -6.83
C ALA A 21 3.11 -3.46 -6.01
N GLY A 22 2.78 -3.30 -4.73
CA GLY A 22 3.51 -2.45 -3.80
C GLY A 22 4.97 -2.86 -3.60
N ILE A 23 5.27 -4.17 -3.59
CA ILE A 23 6.66 -4.67 -3.51
C ILE A 23 7.42 -4.26 -4.77
N LEU A 24 6.86 -4.52 -5.96
CA LEU A 24 7.49 -4.12 -7.23
C LEU A 24 7.68 -2.60 -7.30
N LEU A 25 6.69 -1.83 -6.85
CA LEU A 25 6.73 -0.38 -6.85
C LEU A 25 7.83 0.14 -5.90
N ASN A 26 7.97 -0.45 -4.71
CA ASN A 26 9.07 -0.14 -3.79
C ASN A 26 10.43 -0.44 -4.42
N LEU A 27 10.59 -1.61 -5.05
CA LEU A 27 11.85 -2.00 -5.71
C LEU A 27 12.21 -1.06 -6.87
N GLY A 28 11.22 -0.68 -7.70
CA GLY A 28 11.43 0.22 -8.83
C GLY A 28 11.67 1.68 -8.43
N LEU A 29 10.95 2.18 -7.40
CA LEU A 29 11.13 3.56 -6.92
C LEU A 29 12.36 3.72 -6.03
N PHE A 30 12.91 2.65 -5.45
CA PHE A 30 14.05 2.76 -4.56
C PHE A 30 15.25 3.46 -5.23
N ASP A 31 15.49 3.17 -6.50
CA ASP A 31 16.60 3.76 -7.26
C ASP A 31 16.42 5.28 -7.51
N VAL A 32 15.17 5.75 -7.54
CA VAL A 32 14.85 7.15 -7.86
C VAL A 32 14.59 7.99 -6.60
N LEU A 33 13.89 7.42 -5.62
CA LEU A 33 13.36 8.13 -4.45
C LEU A 33 13.92 7.64 -3.11
N ALA A 34 14.69 6.54 -3.10
CA ALA A 34 15.31 5.94 -1.92
C ALA A 34 14.37 5.86 -0.71
N PHE A 35 14.49 6.81 0.24
CA PHE A 35 13.71 6.87 1.48
C PHE A 35 12.22 7.19 1.27
N PHE A 36 11.87 7.89 0.20
CA PHE A 36 10.47 8.26 -0.10
C PHE A 36 9.70 7.17 -0.84
N ALA A 37 10.38 6.15 -1.37
CA ALA A 37 9.77 5.04 -2.09
C ALA A 37 8.67 4.32 -1.26
N PRO A 38 8.93 3.89 0.00
CA PRO A 38 7.90 3.23 0.81
C PRO A 38 6.71 4.12 1.11
N LEU A 39 6.93 5.42 1.30
CA LEU A 39 5.84 6.36 1.55
C LEU A 39 4.89 6.41 0.34
N LEU A 40 5.43 6.63 -0.86
CA LEU A 40 4.62 6.74 -2.08
C LEU A 40 3.99 5.42 -2.48
N ALA A 41 4.73 4.32 -2.38
CA ALA A 41 4.17 3.00 -2.65
C ALA A 41 3.03 2.67 -1.69
N GLY A 42 3.20 3.00 -0.41
CA GLY A 42 2.14 2.93 0.59
C GLY A 42 0.93 3.78 0.19
N ILE A 43 1.11 5.05 -0.17
CA ILE A 43 0.02 5.95 -0.58
C ILE A 43 -0.77 5.35 -1.74
N VAL A 44 -0.10 4.87 -2.79
CA VAL A 44 -0.76 4.30 -3.97
C VAL A 44 -1.54 3.03 -3.59
N CYS A 45 -0.93 2.09 -2.88
CA CYS A 45 -1.62 0.86 -2.45
C CYS A 45 -2.82 1.19 -1.55
N GLY A 46 -2.62 2.05 -0.54
CA GLY A 46 -3.67 2.48 0.38
C GLY A 46 -4.84 3.17 -0.32
N TYR A 47 -4.54 4.01 -1.32
CA TYR A 47 -5.53 4.71 -2.14
C TYR A 47 -6.32 3.79 -3.08
N ILE A 48 -5.80 2.64 -3.45
CA ILE A 48 -6.56 1.68 -4.27
C ILE A 48 -7.41 0.76 -3.38
N LEU A 49 -6.97 0.48 -2.15
CA LEU A 49 -7.61 -0.49 -1.24
C LEU A 49 -8.87 0.02 -0.51
N GLY A 50 -9.03 1.31 -0.27
CA GLY A 50 -10.26 1.89 0.34
C GLY A 50 -10.41 1.69 1.83
N HIS A 51 -9.65 0.74 2.39
CA HIS A 51 -9.79 0.30 3.76
C HIS A 51 -8.52 0.63 4.52
N LYS A 52 -8.64 1.47 5.56
CA LYS A 52 -7.51 1.92 6.39
C LYS A 52 -6.64 0.76 6.88
N ARG A 53 -7.26 -0.31 7.40
CA ARG A 53 -6.55 -1.47 7.93
C ARG A 53 -5.74 -2.19 6.84
N ASN A 54 -6.36 -2.45 5.69
CA ASN A 54 -5.72 -3.16 4.59
C ASN A 54 -4.66 -2.29 3.89
N GLY A 55 -4.88 -0.97 3.83
CA GLY A 55 -3.90 -0.01 3.33
C GLY A 55 -2.62 0.00 4.18
N ILE A 56 -2.75 0.13 5.50
CA ILE A 56 -1.62 0.06 6.46
C ILE A 56 -0.88 -1.28 6.30
N LEU A 57 -1.61 -2.40 6.33
CA LEU A 57 -1.01 -3.74 6.20
C LEU A 57 -0.28 -3.89 4.86
N SER A 58 -0.88 -3.48 3.75
CA SER A 58 -0.25 -3.58 2.42
C SER A 58 1.00 -2.70 2.32
N GLY A 59 0.98 -1.48 2.85
CA GLY A 59 2.13 -0.57 2.85
C GLY A 59 3.27 -1.06 3.74
N PHE A 60 2.94 -1.61 4.92
CA PHE A 60 3.92 -2.22 5.81
C PHE A 60 4.54 -3.47 5.18
N LEU A 61 3.72 -4.44 4.73
CA LEU A 61 4.21 -5.70 4.20
C LEU A 61 5.03 -5.49 2.92
N SER A 62 4.56 -4.61 2.03
CA SER A 62 5.27 -4.34 0.78
C SER A 62 6.67 -3.76 1.02
N ALA A 63 6.80 -2.84 1.98
CA ALA A 63 8.11 -2.33 2.39
C ALA A 63 8.97 -3.44 3.02
N VAL A 64 8.47 -4.19 4.02
CA VAL A 64 9.24 -5.28 4.64
C VAL A 64 9.78 -6.24 3.58
N PHE A 65 8.92 -6.72 2.68
CA PHE A 65 9.32 -7.67 1.64
C PHE A 65 10.29 -7.06 0.63
N ALA A 66 10.05 -5.84 0.15
CA ALA A 66 10.94 -5.20 -0.81
C ALA A 66 12.36 -5.00 -0.26
N TYR A 67 12.46 -4.46 0.96
CA TYR A 67 13.76 -4.21 1.60
C TYR A 67 14.45 -5.51 2.05
N ALA A 68 13.70 -6.54 2.45
CA ALA A 68 14.24 -7.88 2.67
C ALA A 68 14.84 -8.47 1.39
N LEU A 69 14.18 -8.29 0.24
CA LEU A 69 14.67 -8.73 -1.06
C LEU A 69 15.94 -7.97 -1.46
N MET A 70 15.99 -6.65 -1.23
CA MET A 70 17.19 -5.86 -1.48
C MET A 70 18.39 -6.31 -0.66
N PHE A 71 18.18 -6.68 0.61
CA PHE A 71 19.25 -7.23 1.44
C PHE A 71 19.77 -8.57 0.92
N ALA A 72 18.88 -9.45 0.47
CA ALA A 72 19.27 -10.70 -0.16
C ALA A 72 20.16 -10.48 -1.41
N VAL A 73 19.92 -9.40 -2.16
CA VAL A 73 20.71 -9.03 -3.35
C VAL A 73 22.02 -8.31 -2.99
N ALA A 74 22.00 -7.44 -1.97
CA ALA A 74 23.18 -6.67 -1.54
C ALA A 74 24.23 -7.50 -0.77
N GLY A 75 23.83 -8.65 -0.23
CA GLY A 75 24.71 -9.58 0.48
C GLY A 75 25.02 -9.16 1.94
N PHE A 76 25.76 -10.02 2.65
CA PHE A 76 26.12 -9.84 4.08
C PHE A 76 27.14 -8.71 4.35
N ALA A 77 27.35 -7.79 3.42
CA ALA A 77 28.21 -6.62 3.63
C ALA A 77 27.60 -5.60 4.62
N VAL A 78 26.32 -5.77 4.98
CA VAL A 78 25.57 -4.88 5.86
C VAL A 78 25.40 -5.52 7.24
N ASP A 79 25.68 -4.75 8.29
CA ASP A 79 25.41 -5.15 9.67
C ASP A 79 23.94 -5.52 9.89
N ILE A 80 23.70 -6.77 10.29
CA ILE A 80 22.35 -7.33 10.48
C ILE A 80 21.49 -6.48 11.43
N PRO A 81 22.00 -5.99 12.59
CA PRO A 81 21.18 -5.17 13.48
C PRO A 81 20.78 -3.83 12.83
N ALA A 82 21.69 -3.18 12.11
CA ALA A 82 21.43 -1.92 11.43
C ALA A 82 20.39 -2.11 10.30
N PHE A 83 20.49 -3.24 9.58
CA PHE A 83 19.53 -3.60 8.55
C PHE A 83 18.11 -3.77 9.12
N ILE A 84 17.95 -4.51 10.23
CA ILE A 84 16.64 -4.71 10.86
C ILE A 84 16.01 -3.37 11.25
N VAL A 85 16.79 -2.47 11.85
CA VAL A 85 16.31 -1.14 12.23
C VAL A 85 15.90 -0.33 10.98
N ALA A 86 16.69 -0.37 9.90
CA ALA A 86 16.36 0.31 8.67
C ALA A 86 15.05 -0.22 8.04
N VAL A 87 14.87 -1.54 7.98
CA VAL A 87 13.62 -2.17 7.48
C VAL A 87 12.44 -1.73 8.33
N LEU A 88 12.57 -1.73 9.66
CA LEU A 88 11.47 -1.31 10.54
C LEU A 88 11.08 0.15 10.29
N ILE A 89 12.05 1.06 10.17
CA ILE A 89 11.78 2.48 9.87
C ILE A 89 11.07 2.61 8.52
N MET A 90 11.60 1.98 7.46
CA MET A 90 11.00 2.02 6.13
C MET A 90 9.59 1.41 6.10
N SER A 91 9.36 0.37 6.90
CA SER A 91 8.05 -0.29 7.00
C SER A 91 7.03 0.56 7.73
N ILE A 92 7.44 1.30 8.76
CA ILE A 92 6.59 2.30 9.42
C ILE A 92 6.23 3.42 8.44
N ILE A 93 7.19 3.88 7.64
CA ILE A 93 6.94 4.91 6.61
C ILE A 93 5.95 4.39 5.57
N GLY A 94 6.11 3.15 5.10
CA GLY A 94 5.17 2.51 4.19
C GLY A 94 3.77 2.35 4.79
N ALA A 95 3.68 2.00 6.07
CA ALA A 95 2.42 1.93 6.81
C ALA A 95 1.72 3.31 6.89
N ILE A 96 2.48 4.38 7.17
CA ILE A 96 1.98 5.76 7.19
C ILE A 96 1.48 6.15 5.80
N GLY A 97 2.25 5.82 4.75
CA GLY A 97 1.83 6.02 3.37
C GLY A 97 0.49 5.31 3.06
N GLY A 98 0.40 4.03 3.42
CA GLY A 98 -0.82 3.23 3.29
C GLY A 98 -2.03 3.82 3.99
N PHE A 99 -1.83 4.37 5.19
CA PHE A 99 -2.87 5.07 5.93
C PHE A 99 -3.31 6.36 5.23
N LEU A 100 -2.37 7.19 4.80
CA LEU A 100 -2.64 8.44 4.09
C LEU A 100 -3.41 8.19 2.79
N GLY A 101 -2.98 7.20 1.99
CA GLY A 101 -3.68 6.81 0.77
C GLY A 101 -5.14 6.44 1.03
N ALA A 102 -5.40 5.63 2.06
CA ALA A 102 -6.76 5.22 2.43
C ALA A 102 -7.62 6.41 2.92
N ILE A 103 -7.03 7.39 3.61
CA ILE A 103 -7.75 8.63 4.00
C ILE A 103 -8.13 9.45 2.78
N ILE A 104 -7.18 9.65 1.85
CA ILE A 104 -7.40 10.43 0.63
C ILE A 104 -8.55 9.85 -0.17
N GLN A 105 -8.56 8.53 -0.36
CA GLN A 105 -9.64 7.86 -1.08
C GLN A 105 -10.99 8.05 -0.40
N LYS A 106 -11.05 7.90 0.93
CA LYS A 106 -12.31 8.12 1.67
C LYS A 106 -12.84 9.54 1.46
N ARG A 107 -11.97 10.55 1.56
CA ARG A 107 -12.35 11.96 1.35
C ARG A 107 -12.90 12.20 -0.06
N ILE A 108 -12.26 11.64 -1.09
CA ILE A 108 -12.70 11.83 -2.47
C ILE A 108 -14.06 11.18 -2.73
N VAL A 109 -14.28 9.96 -2.21
CA VAL A 109 -15.56 9.26 -2.34
C VAL A 109 -16.68 10.02 -1.60
N ASP A 110 -16.41 10.50 -0.38
CA ASP A 110 -17.36 11.30 0.40
C ASP A 110 -17.73 12.59 -0.37
N SER A 111 -16.75 13.32 -0.90
CA SER A 111 -16.99 14.53 -1.71
C SER A 111 -17.78 14.25 -2.98
N ALA A 112 -17.53 13.15 -3.68
CA ALA A 112 -18.29 12.77 -4.88
C ALA A 112 -19.77 12.48 -4.58
N SER A 113 -20.07 11.85 -3.43
CA SER A 113 -21.44 11.54 -3.02
C SER A 113 -22.30 12.79 -2.75
N GLN A 114 -21.70 13.86 -2.21
CA GLN A 114 -22.41 15.11 -1.92
C GLN A 114 -22.79 15.92 -3.17
N VAL A 115 -22.00 15.79 -4.24
CA VAL A 115 -22.30 16.41 -5.54
C VAL A 115 -23.50 15.71 -6.21
N SER A 116 -23.63 14.39 -6.05
CA SER A 116 -24.75 13.66 -6.65
C SER A 116 -26.10 13.94 -5.99
N THR A 117 -26.14 14.33 -4.71
CA THR A 117 -27.39 14.72 -4.03
C THR A 117 -27.78 16.17 -4.27
N THR A 118 -26.83 17.03 -4.64
CA THR A 118 -27.11 18.45 -4.96
C THR A 118 -27.62 18.67 -6.38
N ILE A 119 -27.47 17.69 -7.29
CA ILE A 119 -28.02 17.76 -8.68
C ILE A 119 -29.46 17.21 -8.79
N ARG A 120 -30.03 16.66 -7.70
CA ARG A 120 -31.49 16.41 -7.61
C ARG A 120 -32.21 17.39 -6.66
N PRO A 121 -32.25 18.70 -6.95
CA PRO A 121 -33.26 19.57 -6.37
C PRO A 121 -34.49 19.56 -7.29
N GLY A 122 -35.50 18.75 -6.96
CA GLY A 122 -36.86 18.97 -7.45
C GLY A 122 -37.32 18.14 -8.66
N GLU A 123 -37.17 16.82 -8.61
CA GLU A 123 -38.29 15.95 -9.03
C GLU A 123 -39.10 15.56 -7.78
#